data_AF-A0A3E2X1M9-F1
#
_entry.id   AF-A0A3E2X1M9-F1
#
_cell.length_a   1.000
_cell.length_b   1.000
_cell.length_c   1.000
_cell.angle_alpha   90.00
_cell.angle_beta   90.00
_cell.angle_gamma   90.00
#
_symmetry.space_group_name_H-M   'P 1'
#
loop_
_entity.id
_entity.type
_entity.pdbx_description
1 polymer ?
#
loop_
_entity_poly.entity_id
_entity_poly.type
_entity_poly.pdbx_seq_one_letter_code
_entity_poly.pdbx_strand_id
1 'polypeptide(L)'
;MGDARFVEYLMHFGVTRQEALVYWTLLVKGKQTGYEVAKEAGISRSNAYSSLAGLVEKGAAYLVEESAKRYIPVALEEFCENCIRRMKAEEDWMVKNLPVEPVEEEGYITIEGEGNIEDKIRNLLMSVRERVYISCSVQILRKFEGETKRLAAAGKKVVVITDGEYFMDGATVYVTGDKGWQIGLITDSKYVLSGEYGAGSLNTCLYSGQNNFVMVFKTALANEIKLIEMRKGENQR
;
A
#
# COMPACT_ATOMS: atom_id res chain seq x y z
N MET A 1 0.87 -22.20 9.56
CA MET A 1 1.29 -21.03 8.73
C MET A 1 0.14 -20.04 8.44
N GLY A 2 -1.15 -20.40 8.60
CA GLY A 2 -2.27 -19.44 8.44
C GLY A 2 -2.47 -18.47 9.61
N ASP A 3 -2.32 -18.95 10.85
CA ASP A 3 -2.57 -18.19 12.09
C ASP A 3 -1.65 -16.97 12.25
N ALA A 4 -0.34 -17.12 12.03
CA ALA A 4 0.63 -16.04 12.24
C ALA A 4 0.37 -14.78 11.36
N ARG A 5 0.04 -14.97 10.07
CA ARG A 5 -0.31 -13.84 9.18
C ARG A 5 -1.65 -13.21 9.56
N PHE A 6 -2.60 -14.02 10.02
CA PHE A 6 -3.90 -13.53 10.46
C PHE A 6 -3.75 -12.63 11.70
N VAL A 7 -2.96 -13.07 12.68
CA VAL A 7 -2.62 -12.28 13.87
C VAL A 7 -1.91 -10.98 13.50
N GLU A 8 -0.95 -11.02 12.57
CA GLU A 8 -0.25 -9.82 12.10
C GLU A 8 -1.21 -8.82 11.44
N TYR A 9 -2.13 -9.28 10.59
CA TYR A 9 -3.10 -8.40 9.95
C TYR A 9 -4.13 -7.83 10.92
N LEU A 10 -4.60 -8.61 11.89
CA LEU A 10 -5.47 -8.10 12.95
C LEU A 10 -4.81 -6.96 13.72
N MET A 11 -3.49 -7.00 13.93
CA MET A 11 -2.78 -5.92 14.63
C MET A 11 -2.86 -4.58 13.88
N HIS A 12 -3.03 -4.58 12.56
CA HIS A 12 -3.28 -3.35 11.79
C HIS A 12 -4.64 -2.71 12.12
N PHE A 13 -5.58 -3.47 12.70
CA PHE A 13 -6.89 -2.97 13.15
C PHE A 13 -6.89 -2.55 14.63
N GLY A 14 -5.72 -2.27 15.21
CA GLY A 14 -5.61 -1.65 16.54
C GLY A 14 -5.71 -2.62 17.72
N VAL A 15 -5.69 -3.93 17.49
CA VAL A 15 -5.54 -4.93 18.55
C VAL A 15 -4.08 -5.32 18.77
N THR A 16 -3.72 -5.66 20.00
CA THR A 16 -2.38 -6.16 20.34
C THR A 16 -2.19 -7.58 19.83
N ARG A 17 -0.95 -8.07 19.80
CA ARG A 17 -0.66 -9.47 19.42
C ARG A 17 -1.41 -10.49 20.28
N GLN A 18 -1.52 -10.24 21.60
CA GLN A 18 -2.25 -11.14 22.51
C GLN A 18 -3.77 -11.07 22.28
N GLU A 19 -4.32 -9.87 22.08
CA GLU A 19 -5.72 -9.69 21.73
C GLU A 19 -6.06 -10.35 20.40
N ALA A 20 -5.19 -10.23 19.38
CA ALA A 20 -5.37 -10.87 18.08
C ALA A 20 -5.40 -12.40 18.19
N LEU A 21 -4.53 -12.99 19.02
CA LEU A 21 -4.55 -14.45 19.28
C LEU A 21 -5.85 -14.88 19.98
N VAL A 22 -6.31 -14.11 20.96
CA VAL A 22 -7.57 -14.37 21.68
C VAL A 22 -8.78 -14.21 20.75
N TYR A 23 -8.78 -13.17 19.92
CA TYR A 23 -9.84 -12.92 18.95
C TYR A 23 -9.92 -14.02 17.89
N TRP A 24 -8.78 -14.45 17.35
CA TRP A 24 -8.70 -15.62 16.48
C TRP A 24 -9.26 -16.87 17.15
N THR A 25 -8.92 -17.12 18.42
CA THR A 25 -9.45 -18.26 19.18
C THR A 25 -10.98 -18.20 19.26
N LEU A 26 -11.55 -17.03 19.59
CA LEU A 26 -13.00 -16.82 19.60
C LEU A 26 -13.63 -17.01 18.21
N LEU A 27 -13.02 -16.51 17.14
CA LEU A 27 -13.51 -16.67 15.77
C LEU A 27 -13.59 -18.15 15.36
N VAL A 28 -12.60 -18.96 15.76
CA VAL A 28 -12.53 -20.38 15.40
C VAL A 28 -13.41 -21.26 16.30
N LYS A 29 -13.47 -20.96 17.60
CA LYS A 29 -14.13 -21.79 18.61
C LYS A 29 -15.53 -21.31 19.00
N GLY A 30 -15.90 -20.10 18.59
CA GLY A 30 -17.16 -19.45 18.91
C GLY A 30 -17.23 -18.95 20.34
N LYS A 31 -18.44 -18.97 20.91
CA LYS A 31 -18.75 -18.44 22.24
C LYS A 31 -18.04 -19.22 23.35
N GLN A 32 -17.17 -18.56 24.11
CA GLN A 32 -16.37 -19.20 25.16
C GLN A 32 -16.27 -18.37 26.43
N THR A 33 -16.01 -19.02 27.56
CA THR A 33 -15.61 -18.37 28.82
C THR A 33 -14.14 -17.96 28.77
N GLY A 34 -13.73 -17.01 29.61
CA GLY A 34 -12.32 -16.60 29.66
C GLY A 34 -11.34 -17.72 30.06
N TYR A 35 -11.81 -18.71 30.81
CA TYR A 35 -11.03 -19.91 31.14
C TYR A 35 -10.81 -20.81 29.92
N GLU A 36 -11.87 -21.08 29.14
CA GLU A 36 -11.78 -21.87 27.91
C GLU A 36 -10.85 -21.20 26.90
N VAL A 37 -10.98 -19.88 26.71
CA VAL A 37 -10.08 -19.09 25.84
C VAL A 37 -8.63 -19.21 26.29
N ALA A 38 -8.33 -19.04 27.59
CA ALA A 38 -6.97 -19.14 28.10
C ALA A 38 -6.33 -20.51 27.80
N LYS A 39 -7.12 -21.58 27.96
CA LYS A 39 -6.69 -22.95 27.70
C LYS A 39 -6.43 -23.18 26.21
N GLU A 40 -7.35 -22.77 25.34
CA GLU A 40 -7.24 -22.98 23.89
C GLU A 40 -6.16 -22.12 23.25
N ALA A 41 -6.01 -20.86 23.68
CA ALA A 41 -4.98 -19.95 23.19
C ALA A 41 -3.59 -20.24 23.78
N GLY A 42 -3.49 -21.11 24.78
CA GLY A 42 -2.22 -21.47 25.42
C GLY A 42 -1.56 -20.31 26.19
N ILE A 43 -2.37 -19.42 26.76
CA ILE A 43 -1.89 -18.23 27.51
C ILE A 43 -2.36 -18.26 28.97
N SER A 44 -1.77 -17.40 29.81
CA SER A 44 -2.19 -17.28 31.21
C SER A 44 -3.64 -16.80 31.31
N ARG A 45 -4.35 -17.22 32.35
CA ARG A 45 -5.72 -16.74 32.63
C ARG A 45 -5.79 -15.22 32.71
N SER A 46 -4.83 -14.60 33.41
CA SER A 46 -4.74 -13.14 33.52
C SER A 46 -4.67 -12.48 32.15
N ASN A 47 -3.79 -12.95 31.26
CA ASN A 47 -3.64 -12.37 29.92
C ASN A 47 -4.89 -12.59 29.06
N ALA A 48 -5.55 -13.74 29.17
CA ALA A 48 -6.80 -13.99 28.47
C ALA A 48 -7.90 -13.03 28.91
N TYR A 49 -8.11 -12.85 30.22
CA TYR A 49 -9.12 -11.92 30.71
C TYR A 49 -8.82 -10.46 30.36
N SER A 50 -7.57 -10.02 30.47
CA SER A 50 -7.17 -8.66 30.05
C SER A 50 -7.37 -8.45 28.55
N SER A 51 -7.01 -9.44 27.72
CA SER A 51 -7.21 -9.37 26.26
C SER A 51 -8.69 -9.37 25.89
N LEU A 52 -9.51 -10.18 26.56
CA LEU A 52 -10.96 -10.21 26.36
C LEU A 52 -11.61 -8.88 26.74
N ALA A 53 -11.17 -8.26 27.82
CA ALA A 53 -11.62 -6.92 28.20
C ALA A 53 -11.27 -5.89 27.12
N GLY A 54 -10.02 -5.89 26.64
CA GLY A 54 -9.57 -5.00 25.56
C GLY A 54 -10.33 -5.23 24.24
N LEU A 55 -10.63 -6.48 23.88
CA LEU A 55 -11.44 -6.80 22.71
C LEU A 55 -12.88 -6.29 22.85
N VAL A 56 -13.48 -6.37 24.04
CA VAL A 56 -14.81 -5.80 24.29
C VAL A 56 -14.79 -4.27 24.16
N GLU A 57 -13.80 -3.62 24.76
CA GLU A 57 -13.62 -2.17 24.67
C GLU A 57 -13.44 -1.69 23.22
N LYS A 58 -12.69 -2.45 22.42
CA LYS A 58 -12.42 -2.13 21.02
C LYS A 58 -13.56 -2.54 20.07
N GLY A 59 -14.59 -3.21 20.57
CA GLY A 59 -15.73 -3.68 19.76
C GLY A 59 -15.41 -4.90 18.89
N ALA A 60 -14.40 -5.70 19.24
CA ALA A 60 -14.06 -6.97 18.58
C ALA A 60 -14.75 -8.19 19.22
N ALA A 61 -15.28 -8.05 20.44
CA ALA A 61 -16.05 -9.10 21.10
C ALA A 61 -17.19 -8.51 21.95
N TYR A 62 -18.22 -9.31 22.20
CA TYR A 62 -19.29 -9.00 23.13
C TYR A 62 -19.20 -9.87 24.37
N LEU A 63 -19.47 -9.27 25.54
CA LEU A 63 -19.65 -9.98 26.79
C LEU A 63 -21.14 -10.33 26.97
N VAL A 64 -21.43 -11.60 27.19
CA VAL A 64 -22.76 -12.11 27.52
C VAL A 64 -22.74 -12.65 28.95
N GLU A 65 -23.62 -12.11 29.79
CA GLU A 65 -23.80 -12.56 31.16
C GLU A 65 -24.87 -13.66 31.22
N GLU A 66 -24.43 -14.91 31.36
CA GLU A 66 -25.29 -16.07 31.59
C GLU A 66 -24.98 -16.67 32.97
N SER A 67 -25.07 -18.00 33.12
CA SER A 67 -24.57 -18.70 34.32
C SER A 67 -23.07 -18.47 34.57
N ALA A 68 -22.32 -18.11 33.52
CA ALA A 68 -20.97 -17.59 33.58
C ALA A 68 -20.76 -16.52 32.50
N LYS A 69 -19.79 -15.62 32.71
CA LYS A 69 -19.37 -14.63 31.72
C LYS A 69 -18.81 -15.34 30.48
N ARG A 70 -19.46 -15.15 29.33
CA ARG A 70 -19.06 -15.70 28.03
C ARG A 70 -18.81 -14.58 27.04
N TYR A 71 -17.88 -14.81 26.14
CA TYR A 71 -17.45 -13.86 25.13
C TYR A 71 -17.81 -14.40 23.76
N ILE A 72 -18.39 -13.55 22.92
CA ILE A 72 -18.76 -13.87 21.53
C ILE A 72 -17.93 -12.95 20.63
N PRO A 73 -17.24 -13.46 19.61
CA PRO A 73 -16.54 -12.59 18.67
C PRO A 73 -17.56 -11.76 17.87
N VAL A 74 -17.22 -10.51 17.59
CA VAL A 74 -17.83 -9.78 16.47
C VAL A 74 -17.36 -10.46 15.18
N ALA A 75 -18.19 -10.45 14.13
CA ALA A 75 -17.77 -11.01 12.86
C ALA A 75 -16.53 -10.25 12.33
N LEU A 76 -15.58 -10.97 11.73
CA LEU A 76 -14.32 -10.38 11.25
C LEU A 76 -14.57 -9.18 10.33
N GLU A 77 -15.44 -9.37 9.34
CA GLU A 77 -15.77 -8.36 8.33
C GLU A 77 -16.41 -7.13 8.98
N GLU A 78 -17.37 -7.34 9.90
CA GLU A 78 -18.01 -6.27 10.67
C GLU A 78 -16.99 -5.47 11.52
N PHE A 79 -16.12 -6.16 12.27
CA PHE A 79 -15.09 -5.48 13.08
C PHE A 79 -14.13 -4.68 12.21
N CYS A 80 -13.64 -5.26 11.12
CA CYS A 80 -12.73 -4.59 10.18
C CYS A 80 -13.38 -3.36 9.53
N GLU A 81 -14.62 -3.48 9.05
CA GLU A 81 -15.37 -2.36 8.45
C GLU A 81 -15.66 -1.24 9.46
N ASN A 82 -15.99 -1.59 10.71
CA ASN A 82 -16.19 -0.62 11.78
C ASN A 82 -14.91 0.19 12.04
N CYS A 83 -13.76 -0.48 12.10
CA CYS A 83 -12.46 0.17 12.23
C CYS A 83 -12.15 1.09 11.03
N ILE A 84 -12.32 0.60 9.81
CA ILE A 84 -12.08 1.39 8.59
C ILE A 84 -12.97 2.63 8.56
N ARG A 85 -14.27 2.48 8.85
CA ARG A 85 -15.23 3.59 8.87
C ARG A 85 -14.85 4.65 9.92
N ARG A 86 -14.42 4.22 11.11
CA ARG A 86 -13.95 5.13 12.16
C ARG A 86 -12.69 5.87 11.72
N MET A 87 -11.68 5.14 11.21
CA MET A 87 -10.42 5.74 10.76
C MET A 87 -10.64 6.74 9.63
N LYS A 88 -11.57 6.46 8.69
CA LYS A 88 -11.91 7.40 7.62
C LYS A 88 -12.54 8.68 8.16
N ALA A 89 -13.45 8.59 9.12
CA ALA A 89 -14.07 9.77 9.74
C ALA A 89 -13.04 10.62 10.52
N GLU A 90 -12.10 9.97 11.21
CA GLU A 90 -11.00 10.62 11.90
C GLU A 90 -10.04 11.31 10.91
N GLU A 91 -9.67 10.64 9.80
CA GLU A 91 -8.89 11.21 8.69
C GLU A 91 -9.57 12.48 8.15
N ASP A 92 -10.85 12.41 7.80
CA ASP A 92 -11.60 13.53 7.24
C ASP A 92 -11.63 14.73 8.22
N TRP A 93 -11.78 14.46 9.51
CA TRP A 93 -11.71 15.50 10.54
C TRP A 93 -10.30 16.09 10.64
N MET A 94 -9.24 15.28 10.66
CA MET A 94 -7.86 15.75 10.75
C MET A 94 -7.47 16.61 9.54
N VAL A 95 -7.80 16.17 8.32
CA VAL A 95 -7.52 16.93 7.09
C VAL A 95 -8.23 18.29 7.11
N LYS A 96 -9.48 18.34 7.60
CA LYS A 96 -10.26 19.58 7.69
C LYS A 96 -9.74 20.55 8.76
N ASN A 97 -9.14 20.03 9.84
CA ASN A 97 -8.72 20.82 11.00
C ASN A 97 -7.19 20.96 11.11
N LEU A 98 -6.45 20.59 10.07
CA LEU A 98 -4.99 20.75 10.04
C LEU A 98 -4.63 22.24 10.14
N PRO A 99 -3.84 22.68 11.14
CA PRO A 99 -3.37 24.05 11.21
C PRO A 99 -2.43 24.30 10.02
N VAL A 100 -2.77 25.28 9.20
CA VAL A 100 -2.07 25.55 7.94
C VAL A 100 -0.72 26.19 8.22
N GLU A 101 0.35 25.42 8.15
CA GLU A 101 1.64 25.90 7.66
C GLU A 101 1.89 25.18 6.32
N PRO A 102 1.91 25.90 5.18
CA PRO A 102 2.37 25.31 3.94
C PRO A 102 3.84 24.99 4.13
N VAL A 103 4.16 23.71 4.35
CA VAL A 103 5.51 23.23 4.09
C VAL A 103 5.71 23.38 2.59
N GLU A 104 6.60 24.29 2.18
CA GLU A 104 7.04 24.38 0.80
C GLU A 104 7.44 22.97 0.34
N GLU A 105 6.77 22.42 -0.68
CA GLU A 105 7.22 21.19 -1.37
C GLU A 105 8.47 21.46 -2.22
N GLU A 106 9.39 22.31 -1.72
CA GLU A 106 10.62 22.69 -2.39
C GLU A 106 11.78 21.89 -1.80
N GLY A 107 12.05 20.73 -2.37
CA GLY A 107 13.16 19.92 -1.91
C GLY A 107 13.40 18.62 -2.68
N TYR A 108 14.53 18.01 -2.36
CA TYR A 108 14.92 16.67 -2.76
C TYR A 108 14.68 15.74 -1.57
N ILE A 109 13.66 14.89 -1.67
CA ILE A 109 13.20 14.06 -0.55
C ILE A 109 13.62 12.62 -0.83
N THR A 110 14.44 12.05 0.04
CA THR A 110 14.77 10.62 0.02
C THR A 110 13.69 9.85 0.77
N ILE A 111 13.11 8.85 0.12
CA ILE A 111 12.13 7.93 0.67
C ILE A 111 12.78 6.55 0.77
N GLU A 112 12.78 6.00 1.97
CA GLU A 112 13.38 4.70 2.27
C GLU A 112 12.32 3.69 2.73
N GLY A 113 12.52 2.43 2.38
CA GLY A 113 11.66 1.31 2.74
C GLY A 113 10.63 0.97 1.66
N GLU A 114 10.48 -0.33 1.39
CA GLU A 114 9.62 -0.84 0.30
C GLU A 114 8.18 -0.33 0.43
N GLY A 115 7.58 -0.42 1.63
CA GLY A 115 6.20 0.02 1.87
C GLY A 115 6.00 1.53 1.68
N ASN A 116 6.92 2.35 2.20
CA ASN A 116 6.82 3.81 2.07
C ASN A 116 6.94 4.28 0.62
N ILE A 117 7.83 3.63 -0.15
CA ILE A 117 7.99 3.90 -1.59
C ILE A 117 6.74 3.47 -2.35
N GLU A 118 6.22 2.29 -2.04
CA GLU A 118 4.97 1.78 -2.63
C GLU A 118 3.80 2.73 -2.39
N ASP A 119 3.62 3.19 -1.15
CA ASP A 119 2.58 4.14 -0.78
C ASP A 119 2.75 5.49 -1.50
N LYS A 120 3.99 6.00 -1.59
CA LYS A 120 4.25 7.24 -2.34
C LYS A 120 3.93 7.09 -3.82
N ILE A 121 4.31 5.97 -4.45
CA ILE A 121 3.99 5.70 -5.85
C ILE A 121 2.47 5.66 -6.05
N ARG A 122 1.74 4.94 -5.19
CA ARG A 122 0.27 4.91 -5.24
C ARG A 122 -0.34 6.30 -5.11
N ASN A 123 0.13 7.11 -4.17
CA ASN A 123 -0.33 8.48 -3.97
C ASN A 123 -0.08 9.37 -5.20
N LEU A 124 1.08 9.22 -5.84
CA LEU A 124 1.40 9.92 -7.08
C LEU A 124 0.48 9.47 -8.22
N LEU A 125 0.26 8.16 -8.38
CA LEU A 125 -0.65 7.63 -9.41
C LEU A 125 -2.11 8.03 -9.18
N MET A 126 -2.57 8.11 -7.93
CA MET A 126 -3.93 8.56 -7.60
C MET A 126 -4.14 10.06 -7.85
N SER A 127 -3.08 10.87 -7.82
CA SER A 127 -3.17 12.32 -8.01
C SER A 127 -2.98 12.80 -9.45
N VAL A 128 -2.67 11.89 -10.39
CA VAL A 128 -2.47 12.20 -11.82
C VAL A 128 -3.72 12.86 -12.43
N ARG A 129 -3.55 14.04 -13.02
CA ARG A 129 -4.61 14.80 -13.68
C ARG A 129 -4.60 14.65 -15.19
N GLU A 130 -3.42 14.57 -15.79
CA GLU A 130 -3.23 14.56 -17.25
C GLU A 130 -2.45 13.34 -17.74
N ARG A 131 -1.28 13.08 -17.16
CA ARG A 131 -0.32 12.12 -17.73
C ARG A 131 0.63 11.53 -16.70
N VAL A 132 1.06 10.31 -16.98
CA VAL A 132 2.11 9.63 -16.24
C VAL A 132 3.05 8.91 -17.20
N TYR A 133 4.35 8.98 -16.89
CA TYR A 133 5.35 8.13 -17.52
C TYR A 133 6.00 7.26 -16.44
N ILE A 134 6.09 5.96 -16.70
CA ILE A 134 6.61 4.95 -15.78
C ILE A 134 7.75 4.22 -16.48
N SER A 135 8.90 4.12 -15.84
CA SER A 135 10.07 3.38 -16.30
C SER A 135 10.44 2.36 -15.23
N CYS A 136 10.16 1.08 -15.46
CA CYS A 136 10.46 0.01 -14.49
C CYS A 136 10.41 -1.38 -15.14
N SER A 137 10.89 -2.39 -14.44
CA SER A 137 10.76 -3.78 -14.88
C SER A 137 9.30 -4.25 -14.90
N VAL A 138 8.98 -5.27 -15.70
CA VAL A 138 7.63 -5.86 -15.77
C VAL A 138 7.18 -6.35 -14.40
N GLN A 139 8.11 -6.88 -13.59
CA GLN A 139 7.81 -7.33 -12.23
C GLN A 139 7.34 -6.19 -11.32
N ILE A 140 8.00 -5.03 -11.39
CA ILE A 140 7.58 -3.84 -10.64
C ILE A 140 6.26 -3.31 -11.17
N LEU A 141 6.10 -3.23 -12.49
CA LEU A 141 4.89 -2.71 -13.14
C LEU A 141 3.62 -3.47 -12.72
N ARG A 142 3.70 -4.80 -12.60
CA ARG A 142 2.58 -5.65 -12.17
C ARG A 142 2.04 -5.29 -10.78
N LYS A 143 2.87 -4.75 -9.87
CA LYS A 143 2.43 -4.31 -8.55
C LYS A 143 1.51 -3.07 -8.59
N PHE A 144 1.58 -2.29 -9.67
CA PHE A 144 0.81 -1.05 -9.87
C PHE A 144 -0.15 -1.13 -11.08
N GLU A 145 -0.47 -2.35 -11.52
CA GLU A 145 -1.31 -2.60 -12.68
C GLU A 145 -2.74 -2.07 -12.49
N GLY A 146 -3.28 -2.17 -11.28
CA GLY A 146 -4.62 -1.67 -10.97
C GLY A 146 -4.73 -0.15 -11.13
N GLU A 147 -3.77 0.59 -10.58
CA GLU A 147 -3.73 2.04 -10.62
C GLU A 147 -3.46 2.56 -12.05
N THR A 148 -2.55 1.92 -12.78
CA THR A 148 -2.21 2.30 -14.17
C THR A 148 -3.35 2.02 -15.14
N LYS A 149 -4.02 0.87 -15.04
CA LYS A 149 -5.23 0.57 -15.82
C LYS A 149 -6.36 1.55 -15.53
N ARG A 150 -6.57 1.92 -14.27
CA ARG A 150 -7.57 2.94 -13.89
C ARG A 150 -7.27 4.29 -14.55
N LEU A 151 -6.01 4.71 -14.60
CA LEU A 151 -5.61 5.96 -15.26
C LEU A 151 -5.86 5.90 -16.77
N ALA A 152 -5.49 4.81 -17.42
CA ALA A 152 -5.74 4.61 -18.86
C ALA A 152 -7.25 4.62 -19.16
N ALA A 153 -8.05 3.90 -18.38
CA ALA A 153 -9.52 3.88 -18.50
C ALA A 153 -10.16 5.26 -18.25
N ALA A 154 -9.56 6.10 -17.40
CA ALA A 154 -9.97 7.48 -17.18
C ALA A 154 -9.49 8.45 -18.28
N GLY A 155 -8.94 7.94 -19.39
CA GLY A 155 -8.47 8.73 -20.54
C GLY A 155 -7.19 9.52 -20.27
N LYS A 156 -6.46 9.20 -19.20
CA LYS A 156 -5.18 9.86 -18.88
C LYS A 156 -4.09 9.28 -19.76
N LYS A 157 -3.12 10.10 -20.15
CA LYS A 157 -1.99 9.61 -20.96
C LYS A 157 -1.06 8.76 -20.09
N VAL A 158 -1.06 7.45 -20.31
CA VAL A 158 -0.16 6.51 -19.64
C VAL A 158 0.92 6.05 -20.62
N VAL A 159 2.17 6.30 -20.28
CA VAL A 159 3.33 5.83 -21.05
C VAL A 159 4.19 4.95 -20.15
N VAL A 160 4.53 3.76 -20.62
CA VAL A 160 5.33 2.77 -19.88
C VAL A 160 6.58 2.43 -20.68
N ILE A 161 7.74 2.45 -20.02
CA ILE A 161 9.01 1.95 -20.53
C ILE A 161 9.41 0.76 -19.65
N THR A 162 9.53 -0.42 -20.23
CA THR A 162 9.75 -1.65 -19.45
C THR A 162 10.68 -2.63 -20.15
N ASP A 163 11.15 -3.64 -19.44
CA ASP A 163 12.19 -4.59 -19.88
C ASP A 163 11.63 -5.89 -20.50
N GLY A 164 10.30 -5.99 -20.66
CA GLY A 164 9.65 -7.14 -21.26
C GLY A 164 8.35 -6.79 -21.96
N GLU A 165 7.83 -7.72 -22.76
CA GLU A 165 6.54 -7.51 -23.42
C GLU A 165 5.43 -7.34 -22.38
N TYR A 166 4.69 -6.25 -22.52
CA TYR A 166 3.57 -5.93 -21.66
C TYR A 166 2.47 -5.26 -22.48
N PHE A 167 1.23 -5.71 -22.31
CA PHE A 167 0.08 -5.15 -22.99
C PHE A 167 -0.83 -4.46 -21.98
N MET A 168 -1.15 -3.20 -22.25
CA MET A 168 -2.07 -2.41 -21.46
C MET A 168 -2.92 -1.55 -22.39
N ASP A 169 -4.22 -1.81 -22.40
CA ASP A 169 -5.15 -1.04 -23.21
C ASP A 169 -5.17 0.43 -22.77
N GLY A 170 -5.20 1.35 -23.73
CA GLY A 170 -5.13 2.79 -23.50
C GLY A 170 -3.76 3.33 -23.05
N ALA A 171 -2.72 2.51 -22.97
CA ALA A 171 -1.35 2.95 -22.65
C ALA A 171 -0.38 2.75 -23.83
N THR A 172 0.63 3.62 -23.92
CA THR A 172 1.75 3.44 -24.85
C THR A 172 2.87 2.70 -24.15
N VAL A 173 3.23 1.51 -24.63
CA VAL A 173 4.29 0.68 -24.02
C VAL A 173 5.52 0.60 -24.92
N TYR A 174 6.67 0.92 -24.34
CA TYR A 174 7.99 0.82 -24.94
C TYR A 174 8.79 -0.28 -24.23
N VAL A 175 9.37 -1.19 -25.01
CA VAL A 175 10.19 -2.29 -24.48
C VAL A 175 11.67 -1.96 -24.72
N THR A 176 12.48 -2.09 -23.68
CA THR A 176 13.93 -1.83 -23.67
C THR A 176 14.67 -3.00 -23.02
N GLY A 177 15.97 -2.84 -22.76
CA GLY A 177 16.76 -3.83 -22.02
C GLY A 177 16.36 -3.94 -20.54
N ASP A 178 17.04 -4.84 -19.82
CA ASP A 178 16.82 -5.10 -18.40
C ASP A 178 16.81 -3.81 -17.55
N LYS A 179 15.79 -3.67 -16.70
CA LYS A 179 15.61 -2.55 -15.77
C LYS A 179 15.97 -2.95 -14.34
N GLY A 180 16.10 -4.24 -14.04
CA GLY A 180 16.32 -4.76 -12.69
C GLY A 180 15.32 -4.20 -11.67
N TRP A 181 15.85 -3.60 -10.60
CA TRP A 181 15.06 -2.99 -9.53
C TRP A 181 14.86 -1.49 -9.66
N GLN A 182 15.25 -0.90 -10.81
CA GLN A 182 15.10 0.54 -11.02
C GLN A 182 13.63 0.90 -11.28
N ILE A 183 13.19 1.96 -10.61
CA ILE A 183 11.90 2.58 -10.85
C ILE A 183 12.07 4.07 -11.10
N GLY A 184 11.35 4.56 -12.10
CA GLY A 184 11.26 5.96 -12.44
C GLY A 184 9.81 6.32 -12.78
N LEU A 185 9.31 7.42 -12.22
CA LEU A 185 7.94 7.88 -12.36
C LEU A 185 7.95 9.39 -12.53
N ILE A 186 7.22 9.90 -13.52
CA ILE A 186 6.92 11.34 -13.63
C ILE A 186 5.42 11.53 -13.83
N THR A 187 4.81 12.37 -12.98
CA THR A 187 3.38 12.69 -13.02
C THR A 187 3.18 14.15 -13.40
N ASP A 188 2.29 14.39 -14.37
CA ASP A 188 1.87 15.71 -14.87
C ASP A 188 3.01 16.68 -15.24
N SER A 189 4.22 16.16 -15.52
CA SER A 189 5.45 16.96 -15.65
C SER A 189 5.74 17.88 -14.46
N LYS A 190 5.31 17.49 -13.25
CA LYS A 190 5.47 18.27 -12.01
C LYS A 190 6.24 17.53 -10.94
N TYR A 191 6.01 16.23 -10.79
CA TYR A 191 6.63 15.45 -9.73
C TYR A 191 7.35 14.25 -10.32
N VAL A 192 8.58 14.03 -9.86
CA VAL A 192 9.39 12.87 -10.21
C VAL A 192 9.68 12.04 -8.97
N LEU A 193 9.61 10.71 -9.12
CA LEU A 193 10.15 9.74 -8.18
C LEU A 193 11.09 8.82 -8.96
N SER A 194 12.33 8.66 -8.51
CA SER A 194 13.31 7.77 -9.18
C SER A 194 14.25 7.13 -8.18
N GLY A 195 14.56 5.84 -8.37
CA GLY A 195 15.48 5.09 -7.51
C GLY A 195 15.31 3.60 -7.67
N GLU A 196 15.39 2.87 -6.56
CA GLU A 196 15.23 1.42 -6.52
C GLU A 196 14.02 0.99 -5.69
N TYR A 197 13.32 -0.04 -6.15
CA TYR A 197 12.16 -0.61 -5.47
C TYR A 197 12.01 -2.11 -5.76
N GLY A 198 11.83 -2.90 -4.71
CA GLY A 198 11.54 -4.33 -4.79
C GLY A 198 12.44 -5.21 -3.91
N ALA A 199 12.09 -6.49 -3.86
CA ALA A 199 12.74 -7.48 -3.01
C ALA A 199 14.21 -7.70 -3.44
N GLY A 200 15.14 -7.30 -2.58
CA GLY A 200 16.59 -7.40 -2.85
C GLY A 200 17.24 -6.12 -3.37
N SER A 201 16.50 -5.02 -3.44
CA SER A 201 17.04 -3.68 -3.71
C SER A 201 17.32 -2.90 -2.42
N LEU A 202 17.98 -1.75 -2.53
CA LEU A 202 18.16 -0.83 -1.39
C LEU A 202 16.83 -0.21 -0.91
N ASN A 203 15.78 -0.26 -1.74
CA ASN A 203 14.49 0.38 -1.47
C ASN A 203 14.68 1.84 -1.04
N THR A 204 15.32 2.61 -1.92
CA THR A 204 15.59 4.04 -1.74
C THR A 204 15.19 4.77 -3.02
N CYS A 205 14.33 5.77 -2.90
CA CYS A 205 13.87 6.60 -4.01
C CYS A 205 14.01 8.09 -3.69
N LEU A 206 14.42 8.86 -4.69
CA LEU A 206 14.40 10.31 -4.66
C LEU A 206 13.08 10.82 -5.23
N TYR A 207 12.34 11.58 -4.43
CA TYR A 207 11.13 12.30 -4.82
C TYR A 207 11.38 13.81 -4.84
N SER A 208 10.95 14.49 -5.90
CA SER A 208 11.03 15.95 -5.95
C SER A 208 10.04 16.56 -6.94
N GLY A 209 9.52 17.75 -6.58
CA GLY A 209 8.82 18.67 -7.48
C GLY A 209 9.70 19.77 -8.07
N GLN A 210 11.01 19.78 -7.77
CA GLN A 210 11.94 20.80 -8.24
C GLN A 210 12.11 20.74 -9.77
N ASN A 211 11.93 21.89 -10.44
CA ASN A 211 11.86 21.95 -11.90
C ASN A 211 13.14 21.45 -12.59
N ASN A 212 14.31 21.68 -12.00
CA ASN A 212 15.58 21.16 -12.52
C ASN A 212 15.60 19.63 -12.60
N PHE A 213 15.18 18.93 -11.54
CA PHE A 213 15.11 17.48 -11.51
C PHE A 213 14.06 16.94 -12.47
N VAL A 214 12.87 17.55 -12.46
CA VAL A 214 11.78 17.22 -13.39
C VAL A 214 12.24 17.31 -14.85
N MET A 215 12.94 18.38 -15.21
CA MET A 215 13.43 18.60 -16.57
C MET A 215 14.51 17.61 -16.99
N VAL A 216 15.46 17.31 -16.09
CA VAL A 216 16.51 16.30 -16.35
C VAL A 216 15.88 14.93 -16.58
N PHE A 217 14.97 14.52 -15.70
CA PHE A 217 14.31 13.22 -15.79
C PHE A 217 13.43 13.10 -17.04
N LYS A 218 12.66 14.15 -17.35
CA LYS A 218 11.85 14.22 -18.58
C LYS A 218 12.70 14.10 -19.84
N THR A 219 13.86 14.75 -19.87
CA THR A 219 14.80 14.68 -20.99
C THR A 219 15.38 13.27 -21.14
N ALA A 220 15.76 12.63 -20.03
CA ALA A 220 16.26 11.27 -20.02
C ALA A 220 15.22 10.29 -20.59
N LEU A 221 13.96 10.35 -20.14
CA LEU A 221 12.88 9.51 -20.67
C LEU A 221 12.60 9.77 -22.15
N ALA A 222 12.58 11.04 -22.58
CA ALA A 222 12.36 11.37 -23.98
C ALA A 222 13.48 10.82 -24.89
N ASN A 223 14.72 10.86 -24.43
CA ASN A 223 15.86 10.28 -25.15
C ASN A 223 15.78 8.76 -25.18
N GLU A 224 15.40 8.13 -24.07
CA GLU A 224 15.21 6.67 -24.01
C GLU A 224 14.13 6.20 -24.99
N ILE A 225 12.98 6.87 -25.03
CA ILE A 225 11.90 6.57 -25.99
C ILE A 225 12.41 6.68 -27.44
N LYS A 226 13.12 7.76 -27.77
CA LYS A 226 13.70 7.95 -29.12
C LYS A 226 14.66 6.83 -29.49
N LEU A 227 15.52 6.40 -28.56
CA LEU A 227 16.47 5.30 -28.81
C LEU A 227 15.74 3.97 -29.08
N ILE A 228 14.65 3.69 -28.36
CA ILE A 228 13.82 2.51 -28.59
C ILE A 228 13.16 2.56 -29.96
N GLU A 229 12.60 3.71 -30.35
CA GLU A 229 11.96 3.91 -31.65
C GLU A 229 12.95 3.77 -32.80
N MET A 230 14.18 4.30 -32.67
CA MET A 230 15.24 4.15 -33.67
C MET A 230 15.64 2.69 -33.88
N ARG A 231 15.85 1.93 -32.79
CA ARG A 231 16.19 0.49 -32.86
C ARG A 231 15.10 -0.35 -33.52
N LYS A 232 13.82 -0.02 -33.30
CA LYS A 232 12.70 -0.69 -33.97
C LYS A 232 12.71 -0.44 -35.48
N GLY A 233 13.11 0.77 -35.92
CA GLY A 233 13.22 1.11 -37.34
C GLY A 233 14.41 0.45 -38.06
N GLU A 234 15.49 0.12 -37.34
CA GLU A 234 16.65 -0.58 -37.89
C GLU A 234 16.40 -2.09 -38.06
N ASN A 235 15.67 -2.73 -37.13
CA ASN A 235 15.33 -4.16 -37.22
C ASN A 235 14.24 -4.52 -38.25
N GLN A 236 13.67 -3.52 -38.94
CA GLN A 236 12.66 -3.69 -39.99
C GLN A 236 13.21 -3.46 -41.41
N ARG A 237 14.52 -3.23 -41.55
CA ARG A 237 15.24 -3.13 -42.84
C ARG A 237 16.11 -4.35 -43.07
#